data_AF-A0A0F7KQY0-F1
#
_entry.id   AF-A0A0F7KQY0-F1
#
_cell.length_a   1.000
_cell.length_b   1.000
_cell.length_c   1.000
_cell.angle_alpha   90.00
_cell.angle_beta   90.00
_cell.angle_gamma   90.00
#
_symmetry.space_group_name_H-M   'P 1'
#
loop_
_entity.id
_entity.type
_entity.pdbx_description
1 polymer ?
#
loop_
_entity_poly.entity_id
_entity_poly.type
_entity_poly.pdbx_seq_one_letter_code
_entity_poly.pdbx_strand_id
1 'polypeptide(L)'
;MNRATKLAVWVGGIALLFATAIDTAAVIGRHIGVPLTGSIELMQAAVLVSGSIGIIVATAAQAHARVHLLVERLGGPLRQMADRLSDTITLLFCASLLAGSVWLSIDLWDAHETSEILGVPWRVLRLFANGALLVVCLTLAGRIFRKGRS
;
A
#
# COMPACT_ATOMS: atom_id res chain seq x y z
N MET A 1 15.65 -13.52 3.21
CA MET A 1 14.79 -12.81 2.24
C MET A 1 14.63 -13.66 0.99
N ASN A 2 13.40 -14.02 0.64
CA ASN A 2 13.10 -14.81 -0.55
C ASN A 2 13.32 -13.97 -1.82
N ARG A 3 13.61 -14.63 -2.96
CA ARG A 3 13.80 -13.95 -4.25
C ARG A 3 12.60 -13.09 -4.64
N ALA A 4 11.39 -13.55 -4.35
CA ALA A 4 10.15 -12.80 -4.59
C ALA A 4 10.09 -11.48 -3.80
N THR A 5 10.48 -11.48 -2.52
CA THR A 5 10.51 -10.25 -1.69
C THR A 5 11.55 -9.26 -2.20
N LYS A 6 12.73 -9.74 -2.62
CA LYS A 6 13.76 -8.87 -3.22
C LYS A 6 13.25 -8.22 -4.50
N LEU A 7 12.58 -8.99 -5.35
CA LEU A 7 12.03 -8.49 -6.61
C LEU A 7 10.93 -7.47 -6.35
N ALA A 8 10.03 -7.73 -5.40
CA ALA A 8 9.02 -6.79 -4.95
C ALA A 8 9.64 -5.47 -4.46
N VAL A 9 10.65 -5.52 -3.59
CA VAL A 9 11.34 -4.31 -3.10
C VAL A 9 11.96 -3.51 -4.25
N TRP A 10 12.59 -4.16 -5.22
CA TRP A 10 13.13 -3.48 -6.40
C TRP A 10 12.04 -2.83 -7.25
N VAL A 11 10.95 -3.55 -7.53
CA VAL A 11 9.83 -3.01 -8.32
C VAL A 11 9.20 -1.82 -7.60
N GLY A 12 8.94 -1.92 -6.30
CA GLY A 12 8.39 -0.82 -5.50
C GLY A 12 9.35 0.38 -5.41
N GLY A 13 10.64 0.13 -5.23
CA GLY A 13 11.67 1.17 -5.19
C GLY A 13 11.84 1.90 -6.53
N ILE A 14 11.86 1.16 -7.65
CA ILE A 14 11.92 1.75 -8.99
C ILE A 14 10.66 2.58 -9.26
N ALA A 15 9.48 2.08 -8.89
CA ALA A 15 8.23 2.84 -9.00
C ALA A 15 8.27 4.14 -8.18
N LEU A 16 8.84 4.11 -6.97
CA LEU A 16 9.01 5.30 -6.15
C LEU A 16 9.97 6.32 -6.78
N LEU A 17 11.12 5.88 -7.27
CA LEU A 17 12.07 6.74 -7.97
C LEU A 17 11.45 7.37 -9.22
N PHE A 18 10.66 6.59 -9.96
CA PHE A 18 9.93 7.08 -11.12
C PHE A 18 8.88 8.14 -10.75
N ALA A 19 8.12 7.92 -9.67
CA ALA A 19 7.19 8.93 -9.13
C ALA A 19 7.92 10.24 -8.77
N THR A 20 9.06 10.15 -8.07
CA THR A 20 9.88 11.31 -7.72
C THR A 20 10.41 12.04 -8.95
N ALA A 21 10.85 11.30 -9.97
CA ALA A 21 11.35 11.88 -11.22
C ALA A 21 10.25 12.63 -11.97
N ILE A 22 9.04 12.05 -12.08
CA ILE A 22 7.89 12.71 -12.70
C ILE A 22 7.51 13.99 -11.97
N ASP A 23 7.43 13.95 -10.63
CA ASP A 23 7.03 15.11 -9.85
C ASP A 23 8.08 16.23 -9.93
N THR A 24 9.36 15.86 -9.90
CA THR A 24 10.49 16.80 -10.13
C THR A 24 10.41 17.43 -11.52
N ALA A 25 10.21 16.62 -12.56
CA ALA A 25 10.07 17.10 -13.93
C ALA A 25 8.84 18.00 -14.10
N ALA A 26 7.73 17.70 -13.44
CA ALA A 26 6.52 18.52 -13.45
C ALA A 26 6.74 19.87 -12.76
N VAL A 27 7.46 19.90 -11.63
CA VAL A 27 7.84 21.14 -10.96
C VAL A 27 8.76 21.99 -11.84
N ILE A 28 9.81 21.40 -12.42
CA ILE A 28 10.71 22.11 -13.34
C ILE A 28 9.93 22.64 -14.56
N GLY A 29 9.12 21.79 -15.17
CA GLY A 29 8.25 22.12 -16.31
C GLY A 29 7.37 23.33 -16.05
N ARG A 30 6.75 23.41 -14.86
CA ARG A 30 5.97 24.58 -14.44
C ARG A 30 6.80 25.86 -14.34
N HIS A 31 8.06 25.78 -13.92
CA HIS A 31 8.93 26.96 -13.79
C HIS A 31 9.50 27.43 -15.14
N ILE A 32 9.65 26.53 -16.13
CA ILE A 32 10.16 26.86 -17.47
C ILE A 32 9.04 27.15 -18.49
N GLY A 33 7.78 27.19 -18.05
CA GLY A 33 6.63 27.47 -18.92
C GLY A 33 6.16 26.30 -19.80
N VAL A 34 6.69 25.09 -19.57
CA VAL A 34 6.31 23.86 -20.28
C VAL A 34 5.71 22.88 -19.26
N PRO A 35 4.44 23.07 -18.86
CA PRO A 35 3.81 22.19 -17.87
C PRO A 35 3.66 20.77 -18.42
N LEU A 36 4.08 19.79 -17.62
CA LEU A 36 3.97 18.38 -17.96
C LEU A 36 2.53 17.91 -17.73
N THR A 37 1.71 17.91 -18.79
CA THR A 37 0.33 17.38 -18.76
C THR A 37 0.35 15.87 -18.49
N GLY A 38 -0.54 15.38 -17.62
CA GLY A 38 -0.61 13.96 -17.24
C GLY A 38 0.42 13.50 -16.20
N SER A 39 1.26 14.41 -15.71
CA SER A 39 2.20 14.14 -14.60
C SER A 39 1.50 13.63 -13.34
N ILE A 40 0.31 14.13 -13.03
CA ILE A 40 -0.48 13.74 -11.87
C ILE A 40 -0.91 12.27 -11.98
N GLU A 41 -1.45 11.85 -13.13
CA GLU A 41 -1.92 10.48 -13.36
C GLU A 41 -0.77 9.46 -13.30
N LEU A 42 0.35 9.80 -13.95
CA LEU A 42 1.57 9.00 -13.92
C LEU A 42 2.14 8.85 -12.51
N MET A 43 2.20 9.95 -11.76
CA MET A 43 2.66 9.94 -10.37
C MET A 43 1.74 9.11 -9.48
N GLN A 44 0.42 9.27 -9.60
CA GLN A 44 -0.55 8.49 -8.83
C GLN A 44 -0.44 6.99 -9.10
N ALA A 45 -0.26 6.58 -10.36
CA ALA A 45 -0.06 5.18 -10.71
C ALA A 45 1.24 4.62 -10.11
N ALA A 46 2.34 5.37 -10.24
CA ALA A 46 3.65 4.97 -9.71
C ALA A 46 3.64 4.88 -8.17
N VAL A 47 3.03 5.86 -7.49
CA VAL A 47 2.85 5.87 -6.04
C VAL A 47 1.94 4.74 -5.59
N LEU A 48 0.87 4.42 -6.33
CA LEU A 48 0.02 3.28 -5.97
C LEU A 48 0.81 1.97 -6.01
N VAL A 49 1.58 1.73 -7.07
CA VAL A 49 2.40 0.51 -7.21
C VAL A 49 3.42 0.43 -6.08
N SER A 50 4.18 1.52 -5.87
CA SER A 50 5.17 1.61 -4.80
C SER A 50 4.55 1.39 -3.42
N GLY A 51 3.47 2.11 -3.09
CA GLY A 51 2.78 2.03 -1.81
C GLY A 51 2.17 0.65 -1.55
N SER A 52 1.53 0.05 -2.56
CA SER A 52 0.94 -1.29 -2.48
C SER A 52 2.00 -2.36 -2.20
N ILE A 53 3.14 -2.29 -2.90
CA ILE A 53 4.23 -3.23 -2.65
C ILE A 53 4.87 -2.96 -1.28
N GLY A 54 5.07 -1.69 -0.93
CA GLY A 54 5.63 -1.27 0.34
C GLY A 54 4.84 -1.80 1.52
N ILE A 55 3.51 -1.66 1.50
CA ILE A 55 2.65 -2.15 2.59
C ILE A 55 2.67 -3.69 2.67
N ILE A 56 2.66 -4.40 1.53
CA ILE A 56 2.75 -5.88 1.51
C ILE A 56 4.09 -6.33 2.10
N VAL A 57 5.21 -5.74 1.67
CA VAL A 57 6.54 -6.09 2.15
C VAL A 57 6.70 -5.73 3.64
N ALA A 58 6.21 -4.57 4.07
CA ALA A 58 6.26 -4.15 5.46
C ALA A 58 5.45 -5.08 6.38
N THR A 59 4.24 -5.47 5.95
CA THR A 59 3.39 -6.44 6.67
C THR A 59 4.04 -7.83 6.74
N ALA A 60 4.68 -8.27 5.64
CA ALA A 60 5.41 -9.53 5.59
C ALA A 60 6.66 -9.50 6.50
N ALA A 61 7.40 -8.39 6.51
CA ALA A 61 8.62 -8.20 7.29
C ALA A 61 8.37 -7.89 8.77
N GLN A 62 7.11 -7.68 9.17
CA GLN A 62 6.76 -7.27 10.55
C GLN A 62 7.40 -5.96 10.97
N ALA A 63 7.62 -5.08 9.99
CA ALA A 63 8.15 -3.74 10.21
C ALA A 63 7.07 -2.73 10.64
N HIS A 64 5.89 -3.20 11.08
CA HIS A 64 4.95 -2.33 11.82
C HIS A 64 5.75 -1.73 12.97
N ALA A 65 5.72 -0.40 13.12
CA ALA A 65 6.52 0.33 14.08
C ALA A 65 6.27 -0.17 15.51
N ARG A 66 6.96 -1.25 15.90
CA ARG A 66 7.06 -1.69 17.28
C ARG A 66 7.95 -0.65 17.92
N VAL A 67 7.39 0.05 18.90
CA VAL A 67 8.24 0.72 19.88
C VAL A 67 8.87 -0.40 20.71
N HIS A 68 9.93 -1.01 20.16
CA HIS A 68 10.68 -2.10 20.79
C HIS A 68 11.07 -1.71 22.22
N LEU A 69 11.34 -0.42 22.44
CA LEU A 69 11.66 0.19 23.72
C LEU A 69 10.58 0.01 24.81
N LEU A 70 9.29 0.00 24.46
CA LEU A 70 8.19 -0.26 25.40
C LEU A 70 7.88 -1.76 25.53
N VAL A 71 7.96 -2.50 24.42
CA VAL A 71 7.58 -3.92 24.36
C VAL A 71 8.62 -4.82 25.01
N GLU A 72 9.89 -4.42 25.04
CA GLU A 72 10.98 -5.15 25.72
C GLU A 72 10.91 -5.04 27.25
N ARG A 73 10.24 -4.00 27.79
CA ARG A 73 9.97 -3.86 29.23
C ARG A 73 8.75 -4.64 29.71
N LEU A 74 7.92 -5.15 28.82
CA LEU A 74 6.72 -5.92 29.15
C LEU A 74 7.05 -7.43 29.22
N GLY A 75 6.67 -8.09 30.31
CA GLY A 75 6.84 -9.53 30.47
C GLY A 75 6.16 -10.35 29.36
N GLY A 76 6.60 -11.60 29.18
CA GLY A 76 6.17 -12.51 28.10
C GLY A 76 4.68 -12.50 27.73
N PRO A 77 3.74 -12.68 28.68
CA PRO A 77 2.30 -12.74 28.35
C PRO A 77 1.73 -11.39 27.87
N LEU A 78 2.18 -10.26 28.45
CA LEU A 78 1.74 -8.92 28.03
C LEU A 78 2.27 -8.55 26.65
N ARG A 79 3.50 -8.97 26.32
CA ARG A 79 4.08 -8.81 24.99
C ARG A 79 3.28 -9.56 23.91
N GLN A 80 2.85 -10.79 24.20
CA GLN A 80 2.02 -11.55 23.26
C GLN A 80 0.64 -10.91 23.06
N MET A 81 0.04 -10.36 24.12
CA MET A 81 -1.24 -9.67 24.04
C MET A 81 -1.14 -8.37 23.26
N ALA A 82 -0.11 -7.56 23.52
CA ALA A 82 0.17 -6.32 22.77
C ALA A 82 0.37 -6.60 21.28
N ASP A 83 1.12 -7.65 20.93
CA ASP A 83 1.30 -8.06 19.54
C ASP A 83 -0.03 -8.45 18.86
N ARG A 84 -0.85 -9.26 19.53
CA ARG A 84 -2.15 -9.68 18.99
C ARG A 84 -3.08 -8.48 18.81
N LEU A 85 -3.09 -7.54 19.76
CA LEU A 85 -3.87 -6.32 19.66
C LEU A 85 -3.42 -5.46 18.48
N SER A 86 -2.11 -5.26 18.33
CA SER A 86 -1.54 -4.49 17.21
C SER A 86 -1.88 -5.11 15.86
N ASP A 87 -1.76 -6.43 15.72
CA ASP A 87 -2.13 -7.15 14.49
C ASP A 87 -3.63 -7.03 14.20
N THR A 88 -4.47 -7.11 15.23
CA THR A 88 -5.94 -7.01 15.11
C THR A 88 -6.37 -5.60 14.72
N ILE A 89 -5.84 -4.56 15.37
CA ILE A 89 -6.12 -3.16 15.04
C ILE A 89 -5.68 -2.86 13.60
N THR A 90 -4.48 -3.33 13.21
CA THR A 90 -3.99 -3.15 11.84
C THR A 90 -4.89 -3.85 10.83
N LEU A 91 -5.35 -5.07 11.13
CA LEU A 91 -6.30 -5.79 10.27
C LEU A 91 -7.62 -5.04 10.14
N LEU A 92 -8.20 -4.56 11.25
CA LEU A 92 -9.45 -3.79 11.24
C LEU A 92 -9.31 -2.52 10.42
N PHE A 93 -8.19 -1.81 10.55
CA PHE A 93 -7.90 -0.61 9.77
C PHE A 93 -7.75 -0.91 8.27
N CYS A 94 -6.98 -1.94 7.89
CA CYS A 94 -6.86 -2.32 6.48
C CYS A 94 -8.18 -2.85 5.90
N ALA A 95 -8.99 -3.55 6.70
CA ALA A 95 -10.29 -4.05 6.29
C ALA A 95 -11.31 -2.93 6.09
N SER A 96 -11.33 -1.89 6.95
CA SER A 96 -12.19 -0.73 6.76
C SER A 96 -11.77 0.08 5.53
N LEU A 97 -10.47 0.25 5.30
CA LEU A 97 -9.96 0.86 4.06
C LEU A 97 -10.36 0.06 2.82
N LEU A 98 -10.26 -1.27 2.86
CA LEU A 98 -10.69 -2.13 1.75
C LEU A 98 -12.20 -2.00 1.52
N ALA A 99 -13.02 -2.04 2.57
CA ALA A 99 -14.46 -1.89 2.46
C ALA A 99 -14.85 -0.54 1.84
N GLY A 100 -14.23 0.55 2.30
CA GLY A 100 -14.44 1.88 1.73
C GLY A 100 -13.95 1.98 0.27
N SER A 101 -12.80 1.38 -0.05
CA SER A 101 -12.26 1.41 -1.42
C SER A 101 -13.09 0.58 -2.40
N VAL A 102 -13.63 -0.57 -1.95
CA VAL A 102 -14.57 -1.39 -2.72
C VAL A 102 -15.89 -0.64 -2.91
N TRP A 103 -16.44 -0.04 -1.84
CA TRP A 103 -17.65 0.78 -1.93
C TRP A 103 -17.49 1.88 -2.97
N LEU A 104 -16.41 2.66 -2.87
CA LEU A 104 -16.11 3.74 -3.82
C LEU A 104 -15.90 3.20 -5.24
N SER A 105 -15.33 2.00 -5.39
CA SER A 105 -15.13 1.38 -6.69
C SER A 105 -16.45 0.94 -7.34
N ILE A 106 -17.42 0.50 -6.55
CA ILE A 106 -18.77 0.12 -7.02
C ILE A 106 -19.55 1.38 -7.38
N ASP A 107 -19.55 2.40 -6.50
CA ASP A 107 -20.29 3.65 -6.70
C ASP A 107 -19.84 4.39 -7.97
N LEU A 108 -18.54 4.43 -8.21
CA LEU A 108 -17.95 5.07 -9.39
C LEU A 108 -17.67 4.07 -10.52
N TRP A 109 -18.28 2.89 -10.50
CA TRP A 109 -18.04 1.89 -11.54
C TRP A 109 -18.57 2.39 -12.88
N ASP A 110 -19.79 2.95 -12.91
CA ASP A 110 -20.44 3.38 -14.16
C ASP A 110 -20.01 4.78 -14.63
N ALA A 111 -19.28 5.53 -13.79
CA ALA A 111 -18.56 6.71 -14.20
C ALA A 111 -17.46 6.30 -15.19
N HIS A 112 -17.71 6.46 -16.48
CA HIS A 112 -16.75 6.21 -17.58
C HIS A 112 -15.60 7.24 -17.59
N GLU A 113 -15.01 7.50 -16.42
CA GLU A 113 -13.83 8.35 -16.26
C GLU A 113 -12.62 7.59 -16.81
N THR A 114 -12.26 7.92 -18.04
CA THR A 114 -11.01 7.51 -18.67
C THR A 114 -9.94 8.53 -18.31
N SER A 115 -8.72 8.08 -18.01
CA SER A 115 -7.58 8.99 -17.87
C SER A 115 -7.33 9.61 -19.26
N GLU A 116 -7.42 10.94 -19.35
CA GLU A 116 -7.37 11.66 -20.64
C GLU A 116 -6.01 11.52 -21.32
N ILE A 117 -4.95 11.12 -20.59
CA ILE A 117 -3.57 11.18 -21.08
C ILE A 117 -2.87 9.82 -21.09
N LEU A 118 -3.21 8.89 -20.19
CA LEU A 118 -2.63 7.54 -20.17
C LEU A 118 -3.50 6.48 -20.85
N GLY A 119 -4.79 6.78 -21.09
CA GLY A 119 -5.74 5.83 -21.67
C GLY A 119 -6.02 4.62 -20.77
N VAL A 120 -5.51 4.61 -19.53
CA VAL A 120 -5.73 3.52 -18.57
C VAL A 120 -7.03 3.80 -17.81
N PRO A 121 -8.01 2.89 -17.83
CA PRO A 121 -9.22 3.05 -17.05
C PRO A 121 -8.89 3.11 -15.56
N TRP A 122 -9.36 4.16 -14.86
CA TRP A 122 -9.20 4.31 -13.41
C TRP A 122 -9.68 3.09 -12.61
N ARG A 123 -10.60 2.33 -13.18
CA ARG A 123 -11.06 1.01 -12.69
C ARG A 123 -9.91 0.02 -12.46
N VAL A 124 -8.94 -0.07 -13.38
CA VAL A 124 -7.82 -1.03 -13.26
C VAL A 124 -6.93 -0.66 -12.07
N LEU A 125 -6.69 0.64 -11.90
CA LEU A 125 -5.88 1.16 -10.82
C LEU A 125 -6.56 0.91 -9.45
N ARG A 126 -7.88 1.12 -9.36
CA ARG A 126 -8.67 0.80 -8.16
C ARG A 126 -8.72 -0.70 -7.86
N LEU A 127 -8.87 -1.55 -8.88
CA LEU A 127 -8.81 -3.00 -8.72
C LEU A 127 -7.44 -3.46 -8.19
N PHE A 128 -6.35 -2.86 -8.69
CA PHE A 128 -5.01 -3.14 -8.19
C PHE A 128 -4.86 -2.76 -6.72
N ALA A 129 -5.34 -1.58 -6.32
CA ALA A 129 -5.33 -1.12 -4.93
C ALA A 129 -6.12 -2.07 -4.01
N ASN A 130 -7.34 -2.43 -4.42
CA ASN A 130 -8.19 -3.38 -3.69
C ASN A 130 -7.53 -4.75 -3.56
N GLY A 131 -6.90 -5.24 -4.63
CA GLY A 131 -6.16 -6.50 -4.63
C GLY A 131 -5.00 -6.48 -3.64
N ALA A 132 -4.21 -5.41 -3.62
CA ALA A 132 -3.11 -5.24 -2.67
C ALA A 132 -3.59 -5.21 -1.21
N LEU A 133 -4.64 -4.44 -0.92
CA LEU A 133 -5.26 -4.38 0.41
C LEU A 133 -5.81 -5.74 0.84
N LEU A 134 -6.46 -6.48 -0.07
CA LEU A 134 -6.96 -7.81 0.19
C LEU A 134 -5.83 -8.78 0.55
N VAL A 135 -4.70 -8.74 -0.17
CA VAL A 135 -3.50 -9.54 0.17
C VAL A 135 -2.98 -9.21 1.57
N VAL A 136 -2.93 -7.93 1.94
CA VAL A 136 -2.51 -7.49 3.29
C VAL A 136 -3.47 -8.04 4.35
N CYS A 137 -4.78 -7.89 4.16
CA CYS A 137 -5.80 -8.40 5.07
C CYS A 137 -5.72 -9.92 5.24
N LEU A 138 -5.56 -10.69 4.16
CA LEU A 138 -5.40 -12.15 4.21
C LEU A 138 -4.12 -12.55 4.95
N THR A 139 -3.02 -11.81 4.74
CA THR A 139 -1.73 -12.08 5.41
C THR A 139 -1.86 -11.84 6.93
N LEU A 140 -2.52 -10.77 7.34
CA LEU A 140 -2.77 -10.44 8.75
C LEU A 140 -3.73 -11.44 9.40
N ALA A 141 -4.85 -11.76 8.75
CA ALA A 141 -5.81 -12.75 9.25
C ALA A 141 -5.15 -14.12 9.44
N GLY A 142 -4.42 -14.61 8.43
CA GLY A 142 -3.69 -15.88 8.51
C GLY A 142 -2.66 -15.90 9.65
N ARG A 143 -2.03 -14.76 9.96
CA ARG A 143 -1.12 -14.65 11.11
C ARG A 143 -1.86 -14.76 12.43
N ILE A 144 -2.98 -14.04 12.61
CA ILE A 144 -3.79 -14.08 13.83
C ILE A 144 -4.25 -15.52 14.11
N PHE A 145 -4.75 -16.23 13.08
CA PHE A 145 -5.19 -17.62 13.21
C PHE A 145 -4.05 -18.59 13.56
N ARG A 146 -2.86 -18.43 12.97
CA ARG A 146 -1.69 -19.28 13.28
C ARG A 146 -1.16 -19.04 14.69
N LYS A 147 -1.12 -17.78 15.15
CA LYS A 147 -0.64 -17.40 16.48
C LYS A 147 -1.64 -17.75 17.59
N GLY A 148 -2.90 -18.03 17.26
CA GLY A 148 -3.92 -18.53 18.19
C GLY A 148 -3.84 -20.04 18.48
N ARG A 149 -3.08 -20.81 17.68
CA ARG A 149 -2.92 -22.28 17.85
C ARG A 149 -1.61 -22.70 18.53
N SER A 150 -0.79 -21.74 18.97
CA SER A 150 0.43 -21.94 19.76
C SER A 150 0.29 -21.27 21.12
#